data_AF-A0A847JV43-F1
#
_entry.id   AF-A0A847JV43-F1
#
_cell.length_a   1.000
_cell.length_b   1.000
_cell.length_c   1.000
_cell.angle_alpha   90.00
_cell.angle_beta   90.00
_cell.angle_gamma   90.00
#
_symmetry.space_group_name_H-M   'P 1'
#
loop_
_entity.id
_entity.type
_entity.pdbx_description
1 polymer ?
#
loop_
_entity_poly.entity_id
_entity_poly.type
_entity_poly.pdbx_seq_one_letter_code
_entity_poly.pdbx_strand_id
1 'polypeptide(L)'
;MPLVSDSASPATFHIEYGVIRNGYAWAFPKRDHLNVGAGFFGTSQEARGPQTRELILSAISAFTAALDLGVEASGCRTHFHPVPIWERAGPRHHPSKRVLLAGDAACLVNPLSGDGILNAIRSGALAALCIAEGEPGTYSRRLHQEIGRDLDAAARIARIFYAFPDVCFKMGIARPTATRTAARLLTGELRYTEIVRRVIGRLLPAVKRLAMPGGQ
;
A
#
# COMPACT_ATOMS: atom_id res chain seq x y z
N MET A 1 1.09 -20.73 -12.50
CA MET A 1 2.02 -20.38 -13.60
C MET A 1 3.36 -20.09 -12.94
N PRO A 2 4.49 -20.63 -13.42
CA PRO A 2 5.74 -20.56 -12.68
C PRO A 2 6.25 -19.12 -12.65
N LEU A 3 6.71 -18.69 -11.47
CA LEU A 3 7.41 -17.43 -11.27
C LEU A 3 8.68 -17.46 -12.14
N VAL A 4 8.95 -16.36 -12.83
CA VAL A 4 10.15 -16.21 -13.67
C VAL A 4 11.37 -16.31 -12.77
N SER A 5 12.14 -17.39 -12.93
CA SER A 5 13.38 -17.64 -12.18
C SER A 5 14.55 -16.91 -12.84
N ASP A 6 14.64 -15.60 -12.58
CA ASP A 6 15.96 -14.97 -12.52
C ASP A 6 16.34 -14.95 -11.04
N SER A 7 17.44 -15.63 -10.68
CA SER A 7 17.96 -15.65 -9.31
C SER A 7 18.01 -14.23 -8.74
N ALA A 8 17.39 -14.01 -7.58
CA ALA A 8 17.28 -12.69 -6.97
C ALA A 8 18.67 -12.07 -6.75
N SER A 9 19.01 -11.02 -7.50
CA SER A 9 20.21 -10.23 -7.24
C SER A 9 20.11 -9.61 -5.84
N PRO A 10 21.19 -9.59 -5.03
CA PRO A 10 21.18 -9.04 -3.68
C PRO A 10 20.87 -7.54 -3.61
N ALA A 11 20.79 -6.83 -4.75
CA ALA A 11 20.40 -5.43 -4.84
C ALA A 11 18.93 -5.20 -5.25
N THR A 12 18.19 -6.25 -5.59
CA THR A 12 16.81 -6.14 -6.08
C THR A 12 15.82 -6.18 -4.92
N PHE A 13 14.94 -5.19 -4.84
CA PHE A 13 13.78 -5.26 -3.95
C PHE A 13 12.62 -5.96 -4.67
N HIS A 14 11.92 -6.84 -3.95
CA HIS A 14 10.78 -7.59 -4.48
C HIS A 14 9.49 -7.13 -3.78
N ILE A 15 8.42 -6.99 -4.56
CA ILE A 15 7.05 -6.79 -4.08
C ILE A 15 6.14 -7.67 -4.92
N GLU A 16 5.53 -8.68 -4.32
CA GLU A 16 4.71 -9.67 -5.01
C GLU A 16 3.26 -9.63 -4.53
N TYR A 17 2.34 -9.46 -5.47
CA TYR A 17 0.91 -9.47 -5.22
C TYR A 17 0.34 -10.87 -5.47
N GLY A 18 -0.70 -11.25 -4.72
CA GLY A 18 -1.39 -12.54 -4.89
C GLY A 18 -0.82 -13.68 -4.06
N VAL A 19 0.31 -13.48 -3.37
CA VAL A 19 0.82 -14.42 -2.35
C VAL A 19 -0.16 -14.53 -1.16
N ILE A 20 -0.78 -13.42 -0.79
CA ILE A 20 -1.81 -13.34 0.24
C ILE A 20 -3.01 -12.57 -0.31
N ARG A 21 -4.22 -13.04 0.01
CA ARG A 21 -5.46 -12.39 -0.43
C ARG A 21 -5.51 -10.96 0.11
N ASN A 22 -5.97 -10.02 -0.73
CA ASN A 22 -6.06 -8.60 -0.42
C ASN A 22 -4.72 -8.00 0.07
N GLY A 23 -3.58 -8.47 -0.44
CA GLY A 23 -2.30 -8.02 0.08
C GLY A 23 -1.13 -8.35 -0.84
N TYR A 24 0.06 -8.26 -0.26
CA TYR A 24 1.32 -8.50 -0.95
C TYR A 24 2.40 -8.97 0.04
N ALA A 25 3.46 -9.55 -0.51
CA ALA A 25 4.69 -9.87 0.20
C ALA A 25 5.84 -9.01 -0.33
N TRP A 26 6.86 -8.81 0.48
CA TRP A 26 8.04 -8.03 0.10
C TRP A 26 9.34 -8.66 0.61
N ALA A 27 10.42 -8.42 -0.14
CA ALA A 27 11.79 -8.66 0.29
C ALA A 27 12.62 -7.42 -0.03
N PHE A 28 13.11 -6.73 1.00
CA PHE A 28 13.90 -5.51 0.89
C PHE A 28 15.33 -5.77 1.38
N PRO A 29 16.31 -5.85 0.47
CA PRO A 29 17.71 -5.97 0.87
C PRO A 29 18.15 -4.79 1.73
N LYS A 30 18.82 -5.09 2.83
CA LYS A 30 19.57 -4.13 3.65
C LYS A 30 21.05 -4.47 3.54
N ARG A 31 21.89 -3.65 4.19
CA ARG A 31 23.35 -3.81 4.13
C ARG A 31 23.83 -5.18 4.63
N ASP A 32 23.20 -5.71 5.68
CA ASP A 32 23.64 -6.91 6.42
C ASP A 32 22.53 -7.94 6.67
N HIS A 33 21.31 -7.68 6.21
CA HIS A 33 20.18 -8.59 6.36
C HIS A 33 19.12 -8.35 5.28
N LEU A 34 18.14 -9.25 5.21
CA LEU A 34 16.96 -9.10 4.37
C LEU A 34 15.74 -8.76 5.24
N ASN A 35 15.00 -7.72 4.90
CA ASN A 35 13.70 -7.46 5.50
C ASN A 35 12.63 -8.13 4.65
N VAL A 36 12.07 -9.23 5.16
CA VAL A 36 11.01 -9.99 4.49
C VAL A 36 9.72 -9.86 5.28
N GLY A 37 8.61 -9.67 4.58
CA GLY A 37 7.31 -9.69 5.23
C GLY A 37 6.16 -9.89 4.25
N ALA A 38 4.96 -10.01 4.81
CA ALA A 38 3.71 -10.00 4.08
C ALA A 38 2.66 -9.27 4.90
N GLY A 39 1.68 -8.70 4.21
CA GLY A 39 0.57 -7.99 4.82
C GLY A 39 -0.63 -7.97 3.90
N PHE A 40 -1.79 -7.75 4.49
CA PHE A 40 -3.05 -7.62 3.74
C PHE A 40 -3.89 -6.48 4.28
N PHE A 41 -4.71 -5.93 3.40
CA PHE A 41 -5.70 -4.91 3.68
C PHE A 41 -6.98 -5.61 4.16
N GLY A 42 -7.27 -5.43 5.44
CA GLY A 42 -8.43 -6.01 6.11
C GLY A 42 -8.96 -5.11 7.21
N THR A 43 -9.97 -5.62 7.90
CA THR A 43 -10.61 -4.95 9.03
C THR A 43 -9.78 -5.09 10.31
N SER A 44 -10.02 -4.20 11.28
CA SER A 44 -9.43 -4.31 12.62
C SER A 44 -9.80 -5.61 13.35
N GLN A 45 -10.92 -6.24 12.97
CA GLN A 45 -11.32 -7.54 13.51
C GLN A 45 -10.42 -8.65 12.96
N GLU A 46 -10.21 -8.69 11.65
CA GLU A 46 -9.28 -9.62 11.01
C GLU A 46 -7.86 -9.43 11.55
N ALA A 47 -7.41 -8.18 11.76
CA ALA A 47 -6.09 -7.90 12.34
C ALA A 47 -5.89 -8.51 13.74
N ARG A 48 -6.96 -8.75 14.50
CA ARG A 48 -6.96 -9.38 15.83
C ARG A 48 -7.34 -10.86 15.81
N GLY A 49 -7.60 -11.42 14.63
CA GLY A 49 -7.97 -12.81 14.47
C GLY A 49 -6.84 -13.75 14.92
N PRO A 50 -7.16 -14.85 15.61
CA PRO A 50 -6.14 -15.75 16.14
C PRO A 50 -5.33 -16.43 15.02
N GLN A 51 -5.87 -16.57 13.81
CA GLN A 51 -5.22 -17.20 12.65
C GLN A 51 -4.41 -16.23 11.78
N THR A 52 -4.49 -14.91 12.06
CA THR A 52 -3.91 -13.88 11.19
C THR A 52 -2.40 -13.97 11.14
N ARG A 53 -1.78 -14.37 12.26
CA ARG A 53 -0.34 -14.56 12.35
C ARG A 53 0.12 -15.74 11.49
N GLU A 54 -0.55 -16.88 11.61
CA GLU A 54 -0.23 -18.08 10.84
C GLU A 54 -0.42 -17.84 9.33
N LEU A 55 -1.47 -17.11 8.94
CA LEU A 55 -1.70 -16.73 7.55
C LEU A 55 -0.54 -15.90 6.98
N ILE A 56 -0.08 -14.88 7.71
CA ILE A 56 1.05 -14.03 7.29
C ILE A 56 2.34 -14.85 7.22
N LEU A 57 2.62 -15.69 8.22
CA LEU A 57 3.82 -16.54 8.23
C LEU A 57 3.81 -17.55 7.07
N SER A 58 2.66 -18.13 6.77
CA SER A 58 2.50 -19.06 5.64
C SER A 58 2.74 -18.35 4.30
N ALA A 59 2.25 -17.12 4.15
CA ALA A 59 2.52 -16.30 2.97
C ALA A 59 4.01 -15.94 2.82
N ILE A 60 4.68 -15.59 3.92
CA ILE A 60 6.14 -15.32 3.93
C ILE A 60 6.93 -16.58 3.52
N SER A 61 6.58 -17.74 4.07
CA SER A 61 7.22 -19.02 3.73
C SER A 61 7.04 -19.36 2.25
N ALA A 62 5.81 -19.28 1.74
CA ALA A 62 5.53 -19.51 0.32
C ALA A 62 6.30 -18.54 -0.60
N PHE A 63 6.35 -17.26 -0.24
CA PHE A 63 7.06 -16.23 -1.01
C PHE A 63 8.57 -16.43 -1.03
N THR A 64 9.19 -16.69 0.12
CA THR A 64 10.64 -16.91 0.25
C THR A 64 11.10 -18.16 -0.49
N ALA A 65 10.34 -19.25 -0.40
CA ALA A 65 10.60 -20.48 -1.15
C ALA A 65 10.49 -20.24 -2.66
N ALA A 66 9.48 -19.48 -3.10
CA ALA A 66 9.24 -19.25 -4.52
C ALA A 66 10.26 -18.32 -5.20
N LEU A 67 10.93 -17.47 -4.41
CA LEU A 67 12.04 -16.63 -4.86
C LEU A 67 13.43 -17.24 -4.60
N ASP A 68 13.48 -18.45 -4.03
CA ASP A 68 14.73 -19.13 -3.63
C ASP A 68 15.65 -18.23 -2.79
N LEU A 69 15.08 -17.52 -1.81
CA LEU A 69 15.84 -16.54 -1.01
C LEU A 69 16.75 -17.19 0.04
N GLY A 70 16.66 -18.51 0.23
CA GLY A 70 17.42 -19.24 1.25
C GLY A 70 17.11 -18.78 2.69
N VAL A 71 15.95 -18.18 2.92
CA VAL A 71 15.51 -17.69 4.24
C VAL A 71 14.48 -18.65 4.82
N GLU A 72 14.81 -19.29 5.94
CA GLU A 72 13.85 -20.00 6.76
C GLU A 72 13.23 -19.04 7.78
N ALA A 73 11.89 -18.97 7.86
CA ALA A 73 11.23 -18.13 8.85
C ALA A 73 11.48 -18.60 10.30
N SER A 74 11.85 -19.87 10.48
CA SER A 74 12.17 -20.48 11.75
C SER A 74 13.46 -19.87 12.31
N GLY A 75 13.37 -19.21 13.47
CA GLY A 75 14.53 -18.54 14.11
C GLY A 75 14.75 -17.08 13.71
N CYS A 76 13.97 -16.53 12.77
CA CYS A 76 13.97 -15.09 12.49
C CYS A 76 13.21 -14.28 13.55
N ARG A 77 13.66 -13.06 13.82
CA ARG A 77 12.90 -12.10 14.63
C ARG A 77 11.66 -11.66 13.86
N THR A 78 10.47 -11.94 14.39
CA THR A 78 9.20 -11.61 13.75
C THR A 78 8.47 -10.47 14.45
N HIS A 79 7.82 -9.62 13.67
CA HIS A 79 7.08 -8.45 14.12
C HIS A 79 5.71 -8.41 13.43
N PHE A 80 4.66 -8.09 14.18
CA PHE A 80 3.29 -8.02 13.67
C PHE A 80 2.65 -6.74 14.17
N HIS A 81 2.20 -5.90 13.24
CA HIS A 81 1.65 -4.59 13.56
C HIS A 81 0.44 -4.28 12.68
N PRO A 82 -0.67 -3.80 13.27
CA PRO A 82 -1.70 -3.15 12.48
C PRO A 82 -1.15 -1.84 11.89
N VAL A 83 -1.52 -1.55 10.64
CA VAL A 83 -1.06 -0.35 9.92
C VAL A 83 -2.27 0.56 9.66
N PRO A 84 -2.21 1.86 10.06
CA PRO A 84 -3.37 2.75 9.97
C PRO A 84 -3.55 3.31 8.56
N ILE A 85 -4.30 2.58 7.74
CA ILE A 85 -4.61 2.92 6.35
C ILE A 85 -5.54 4.13 6.25
N TRP A 86 -5.33 4.97 5.23
CA TRP A 86 -6.24 6.05 4.90
C TRP A 86 -7.61 5.54 4.50
N GLU A 87 -8.63 5.91 5.28
CA GLU A 87 -10.02 5.61 4.96
C GLU A 87 -10.72 6.78 4.27
N ARG A 88 -10.62 7.97 4.86
CA ARG A 88 -11.31 9.18 4.39
C ARG A 88 -10.75 10.46 5.00
N ALA A 89 -11.10 11.56 4.34
CA ALA A 89 -10.93 12.92 4.86
C ALA A 89 -11.65 13.11 6.20
N GLY A 90 -11.06 13.92 7.07
CA GLY A 90 -11.66 14.35 8.33
C GLY A 90 -10.72 15.26 9.11
N PRO A 91 -11.16 15.75 10.28
CA PRO A 91 -10.29 16.51 11.15
C PRO A 91 -9.02 15.71 11.52
N ARG A 92 -7.86 16.34 11.37
CA ARG A 92 -6.54 15.90 11.85
C ARG A 92 -5.90 16.95 12.76
N HIS A 93 -6.72 17.87 13.26
CA HIS A 93 -6.39 18.76 14.36
C HIS A 93 -7.48 18.66 15.41
N HIS A 94 -7.13 18.88 16.67
CA HIS A 94 -8.08 19.03 17.75
C HIS A 94 -8.81 20.38 17.63
N PRO A 95 -10.11 20.52 17.99
CA PRO A 95 -10.84 21.79 17.91
C PRO A 95 -10.17 22.98 18.62
N SER A 96 -9.39 22.71 19.69
CA SER A 96 -8.59 23.73 20.37
C SER A 96 -7.43 24.30 19.53
N LYS A 97 -7.12 23.67 18.38
CA LYS A 97 -6.00 23.97 17.48
C LYS A 97 -4.60 23.81 18.09
N ARG A 98 -4.50 23.18 19.26
CA ARG A 98 -3.24 22.90 19.99
C ARG A 98 -2.63 21.51 19.72
N VAL A 99 -3.34 20.65 19.01
CA VAL A 99 -2.89 19.28 18.69
C VAL A 99 -3.13 19.05 17.20
N LEU A 100 -2.08 18.66 16.48
CA LEU A 100 -2.12 18.27 15.07
C LEU A 100 -1.63 16.82 14.96
N LEU A 101 -2.32 16.00 14.16
CA LEU A 101 -1.97 14.61 13.90
C LEU A 101 -1.23 14.52 12.56
N ALA A 102 -0.10 13.82 12.51
CA ALA A 102 0.70 13.61 11.31
C ALA A 102 1.09 12.13 11.16
N GLY A 103 1.46 11.74 9.94
CA GLY A 103 1.82 10.36 9.59
C GLY A 103 0.78 9.33 10.01
N ASP A 104 1.23 8.27 10.65
CA ASP A 104 0.38 7.16 11.12
C ASP A 104 -0.67 7.60 12.13
N ALA A 105 -0.37 8.60 12.98
CA ALA A 105 -1.35 9.17 13.91
C ALA A 105 -2.51 9.87 13.19
N ALA A 106 -2.32 10.27 11.94
CA ALA A 106 -3.36 10.81 11.06
C ALA A 106 -3.92 9.78 10.06
N CYS A 107 -3.56 8.50 10.18
CA CYS A 107 -3.91 7.42 9.26
C CYS A 107 -3.57 7.75 7.80
N LEU A 108 -2.35 8.23 7.54
CA LEU A 108 -1.92 8.66 6.21
C LEU A 108 -1.20 7.58 5.40
N VAL A 109 -1.35 6.30 5.78
CA VAL A 109 -0.79 5.19 5.02
C VAL A 109 -1.60 4.95 3.75
N ASN A 110 -0.91 4.73 2.63
CA ASN A 110 -1.51 4.55 1.33
C ASN A 110 -2.41 3.31 1.26
N PRO A 111 -3.67 3.44 0.83
CA PRO A 111 -4.62 2.32 0.78
C PRO A 111 -4.38 1.35 -0.38
N LEU A 112 -3.53 1.71 -1.36
CA LEU A 112 -3.12 0.79 -2.42
C LEU A 112 -1.80 0.10 -2.08
N SER A 113 -0.75 0.86 -1.80
CA SER A 113 0.62 0.31 -1.63
C SER A 113 1.00 0.04 -0.19
N GLY A 114 0.30 0.56 0.81
CA GLY A 114 0.67 0.40 2.22
C GLY A 114 1.89 1.22 2.66
N ASP A 115 2.40 2.14 1.83
CA ASP A 115 3.49 3.04 2.20
C ASP A 115 2.98 4.27 2.97
N GLY A 116 3.75 4.71 3.97
CA GLY A 116 3.39 5.86 4.82
C GLY A 116 4.52 6.87 5.05
N ILE A 117 5.77 6.52 4.74
CA ILE A 117 6.96 7.30 5.12
C ILE A 117 6.93 8.69 4.48
N LEU A 118 6.70 8.77 3.16
CA LEU A 118 6.63 10.05 2.46
C LEU A 118 5.49 10.92 3.00
N ASN A 119 4.33 10.34 3.28
CA ASN A 119 3.19 11.05 3.84
C ASN A 119 3.43 11.52 5.28
N ALA A 120 4.14 10.75 6.09
CA ALA A 120 4.56 11.14 7.44
C ALA A 120 5.47 12.37 7.40
N ILE A 121 6.49 12.35 6.54
CA ILE A 121 7.41 13.48 6.35
C ILE A 121 6.64 14.71 5.87
N ARG A 122 5.83 14.57 4.81
CA ARG A 122 5.08 15.69 4.22
C ARG A 122 4.06 16.29 5.19
N SER A 123 3.33 15.46 5.92
CA SER A 123 2.34 15.93 6.90
C SER A 123 2.98 16.59 8.12
N GLY A 124 4.12 16.08 8.61
CA GLY A 124 4.88 16.72 9.67
C GLY A 124 5.39 18.11 9.26
N ALA A 125 5.96 18.22 8.06
CA ALA A 125 6.41 19.50 7.51
C ALA A 125 5.23 20.48 7.36
N LEU A 126 4.09 20.02 6.85
CA LEU A 126 2.89 20.85 6.70
C LEU A 126 2.33 21.30 8.05
N ALA A 127 2.36 20.44 9.07
CA ALA A 127 1.95 20.78 10.43
C ALA A 127 2.84 21.89 11.00
N ALA A 128 4.16 21.77 10.85
CA ALA A 128 5.12 22.78 11.27
C ALA A 128 4.89 24.12 10.56
N LEU A 129 4.63 24.12 9.25
CA LEU A 129 4.30 25.33 8.49
C LEU A 129 3.03 26.01 9.02
N CYS A 130 1.95 25.26 9.23
CA CYS A 130 0.70 25.83 9.76
C CYS A 130 0.89 26.43 11.17
N ILE A 131 1.76 25.83 11.99
CA ILE A 131 2.11 26.38 13.32
C ILE A 131 2.92 27.67 13.17
N ALA A 132 3.94 27.67 12.32
CA ALA A 132 4.81 28.83 12.09
C ALA A 132 4.06 30.04 11.51
N GLU A 133 3.05 29.78 10.68
CA GLU A 133 2.14 30.81 10.13
C GLU A 133 1.11 31.33 11.15
N GLY A 134 1.03 30.76 12.35
CA GLY A 134 0.02 31.11 13.36
C GLY A 134 -1.39 30.58 13.04
N GLU A 135 -1.51 29.67 12.07
CA GLU A 135 -2.77 29.18 11.51
C GLU A 135 -2.97 27.64 11.64
N PRO A 136 -2.76 27.03 12.83
CA PRO A 136 -2.86 25.57 13.01
C PRO A 136 -4.26 25.02 12.70
N GLY A 137 -5.30 25.85 12.78
CA GLY A 137 -6.67 25.47 12.41
C GLY A 137 -6.83 25.17 10.91
N THR A 138 -5.91 25.62 10.05
CA THR A 138 -5.96 25.37 8.60
C THR A 138 -5.39 24.00 8.22
N TYR A 139 -4.68 23.34 9.13
CA TYR A 139 -3.91 22.13 8.87
C TYR A 139 -4.73 21.01 8.23
N SER A 140 -5.90 20.65 8.79
CA SER A 140 -6.72 19.54 8.25
C SER A 140 -7.14 19.77 6.80
N ARG A 141 -7.49 21.02 6.45
CA ARG A 141 -7.88 21.39 5.09
C ARG A 141 -6.69 21.30 4.13
N ARG A 142 -5.54 21.89 4.51
CA ARG A 142 -4.32 21.86 3.70
C ARG A 142 -3.81 20.42 3.52
N LEU A 143 -3.81 19.63 4.58
CA LEU A 143 -3.43 18.22 4.58
C LEU A 143 -4.28 17.43 3.58
N HIS A 144 -5.60 17.64 3.60
CA HIS A 144 -6.48 17.00 2.64
C HIS A 144 -6.19 17.47 1.21
N GLN A 145 -5.95 18.76 0.98
CA GLN A 145 -5.64 19.31 -0.34
C GLN A 145 -4.32 18.76 -0.92
N GLU A 146 -3.30 18.61 -0.09
CA GLU A 146 -1.94 18.24 -0.51
C GLU A 146 -1.66 16.74 -0.56
N ILE A 147 -2.30 15.97 0.34
CA ILE A 147 -2.08 14.54 0.55
C ILE A 147 -3.41 13.76 0.45
N GLY A 148 -4.43 14.15 1.21
CA GLY A 148 -5.67 13.37 1.34
C GLY A 148 -6.41 13.10 0.04
N ARG A 149 -6.49 14.08 -0.88
CA ARG A 149 -7.10 13.89 -2.22
C ARG A 149 -6.41 12.81 -3.04
N ASP A 150 -5.09 12.67 -2.87
CA ASP A 150 -4.33 11.64 -3.56
C ASP A 150 -4.56 10.26 -2.97
N LEU A 151 -4.64 10.19 -1.63
CA LEU A 151 -5.02 8.97 -0.92
C LEU A 151 -6.47 8.53 -1.21
N ASP A 152 -7.40 9.47 -1.40
CA ASP A 152 -8.76 9.15 -1.86
C ASP A 152 -8.75 8.53 -3.27
N ALA A 153 -7.92 9.07 -4.17
CA ALA A 153 -7.74 8.53 -5.51
C ALA A 153 -7.12 7.12 -5.46
N ALA A 154 -6.10 6.92 -4.61
CA ALA A 154 -5.52 5.62 -4.34
C ALA A 154 -6.56 4.62 -3.79
N ALA A 155 -7.40 5.04 -2.83
CA ALA A 155 -8.44 4.19 -2.25
C ALA A 155 -9.46 3.71 -3.30
N ARG A 156 -9.79 4.56 -4.28
CA ARG A 156 -10.67 4.17 -5.39
C ARG A 156 -10.03 3.11 -6.29
N ILE A 157 -8.73 3.21 -6.56
CA ILE A 157 -8.00 2.20 -7.31
C ILE A 157 -7.89 0.90 -6.50
N ALA A 158 -7.52 1.00 -5.23
CA ALA A 158 -7.35 -0.12 -4.30
C ALA A 158 -8.61 -0.99 -4.20
N ARG A 159 -9.80 -0.38 -4.11
CA ARG A 159 -11.07 -1.12 -4.08
C ARG A 159 -11.27 -2.06 -5.27
N ILE A 160 -10.86 -1.62 -6.47
CA ILE A 160 -10.95 -2.45 -7.68
C ILE A 160 -9.79 -3.46 -7.71
N PHE A 161 -8.59 -2.98 -7.39
CA PHE A 161 -7.37 -3.77 -7.41
C PHE A 161 -7.47 -5.02 -6.53
N TYR A 162 -7.88 -4.86 -5.28
CA TYR A 162 -7.99 -5.97 -4.33
C TYR A 162 -9.26 -6.81 -4.52
N ALA A 163 -10.33 -6.26 -5.11
CA ALA A 163 -11.52 -7.05 -5.45
C ALA A 163 -11.34 -7.94 -6.68
N PHE A 164 -10.46 -7.55 -7.63
CA PHE A 164 -10.25 -8.25 -8.90
C PHE A 164 -8.76 -8.42 -9.22
N PRO A 165 -8.00 -9.17 -8.40
CA PRO A 165 -6.54 -9.26 -8.51
C PRO A 165 -6.07 -9.81 -9.87
N ASP A 166 -6.72 -10.84 -10.42
CA ASP A 166 -6.31 -11.44 -11.71
C ASP A 166 -6.37 -10.45 -12.87
N VAL A 167 -7.41 -9.62 -12.88
CA VAL A 167 -7.64 -8.59 -13.90
C VAL A 167 -6.58 -7.50 -13.79
N CYS A 168 -6.32 -7.07 -12.57
CA CYS A 168 -5.37 -6.00 -12.28
C CYS A 168 -3.93 -6.44 -12.49
N PHE A 169 -3.62 -7.71 -12.22
CA PHE A 169 -2.34 -8.32 -12.53
C PHE A 169 -2.08 -8.28 -14.04
N LYS A 170 -3.00 -8.83 -14.85
CA LYS A 170 -2.86 -8.89 -16.32
C LYS A 170 -2.78 -7.51 -16.96
N MET A 171 -3.60 -6.56 -16.52
CA MET A 171 -3.72 -5.25 -17.18
C MET A 171 -2.83 -4.15 -16.59
N GLY A 172 -2.29 -4.37 -15.39
CA GLY A 172 -1.51 -3.41 -14.63
C GLY A 172 -0.10 -3.90 -14.36
N ILE A 173 0.04 -4.92 -13.51
CA ILE A 173 1.34 -5.37 -12.97
C ILE A 173 2.22 -6.01 -14.04
N ALA A 174 1.66 -6.84 -14.93
CA ALA A 174 2.42 -7.54 -15.97
C ALA A 174 2.94 -6.62 -17.10
N ARG A 175 2.76 -5.30 -16.99
CA ARG A 175 3.23 -4.35 -18.02
C ARG A 175 4.70 -3.99 -17.80
N PRO A 176 5.50 -3.83 -18.87
CA PRO A 176 6.89 -3.38 -18.75
C PRO A 176 7.05 -2.02 -18.03
N THR A 177 6.02 -1.17 -18.09
CA THR A 177 6.02 0.15 -17.46
C THR A 177 5.50 0.14 -16.02
N ALA A 178 5.03 -1.01 -15.51
CA ALA A 178 4.40 -1.11 -14.19
C ALA A 178 5.38 -0.72 -13.07
N THR A 179 6.57 -1.31 -13.06
CA THR A 179 7.61 -1.02 -12.06
C THR A 179 8.00 0.44 -12.06
N ARG A 180 8.20 1.04 -13.24
CA ARG A 180 8.51 2.48 -13.37
C ARG A 180 7.36 3.36 -12.87
N THR A 181 6.12 2.99 -13.16
CA THR A 181 4.94 3.73 -12.68
C THR A 181 4.81 3.62 -11.16
N ALA A 182 4.99 2.42 -10.60
CA ALA A 182 4.98 2.18 -9.16
C ALA A 182 6.09 2.99 -8.46
N ALA A 183 7.31 2.98 -8.98
CA ALA A 183 8.41 3.77 -8.47
C ALA A 183 8.07 5.27 -8.42
N ARG A 184 7.51 5.82 -9.51
CA ARG A 184 7.10 7.23 -9.57
C ARG A 184 5.97 7.58 -8.59
N LEU A 185 5.05 6.64 -8.33
CA LEU A 185 4.02 6.82 -7.30
C LEU A 185 4.63 6.84 -5.90
N LEU A 186 5.55 5.91 -5.61
CA LEU A 186 6.24 5.80 -4.33
C LEU A 186 7.17 6.99 -4.04
N THR A 187 7.83 7.54 -5.07
CA THR A 187 8.68 8.74 -4.94
C THR A 187 7.88 10.04 -4.91
N GLY A 188 6.57 9.99 -5.20
CA GLY A 188 5.71 11.17 -5.30
C GLY A 188 5.89 11.99 -6.59
N GLU A 189 6.66 11.49 -7.56
CA GLU A 189 6.80 12.06 -8.92
C GLU A 189 5.54 11.91 -9.78
N LEU A 190 4.64 11.00 -9.39
CA LEU A 190 3.34 10.79 -10.00
C LEU A 190 2.31 10.71 -8.88
N ARG A 191 1.17 11.38 -9.06
CA ARG A 191 0.04 11.34 -8.13
C ARG A 191 -1.05 10.41 -8.63
N TYR A 192 -1.73 9.73 -7.72
CA TYR A 192 -2.92 8.94 -8.04
C TYR A 192 -4.04 9.79 -8.64
N THR A 193 -4.20 11.05 -8.23
CA THR A 193 -5.18 11.98 -8.83
C THR A 193 -4.99 12.16 -10.34
N GLU A 194 -3.75 12.02 -10.84
CA GLU A 194 -3.44 12.17 -12.26
C GLU A 194 -3.81 10.93 -13.07
N ILE A 195 -3.78 9.75 -12.45
CA ILE A 195 -4.00 8.47 -13.16
C ILE A 195 -5.34 7.81 -12.87
N VAL A 196 -6.03 8.16 -11.78
CA VAL A 196 -7.21 7.44 -11.28
C VAL A 196 -8.31 7.30 -12.33
N ARG A 197 -8.63 8.36 -13.08
CA ARG A 197 -9.66 8.32 -14.13
C ARG A 197 -9.29 7.31 -15.22
N ARG A 198 -8.04 7.36 -15.69
CA ARG A 198 -7.52 6.46 -16.74
C ARG A 198 -7.47 5.01 -16.25
N VAL A 199 -7.00 4.77 -15.04
CA VAL A 199 -6.90 3.44 -14.44
C VAL A 199 -8.29 2.84 -14.26
N ILE A 200 -9.21 3.56 -13.62
CA ILE A 200 -10.59 3.11 -13.41
C ILE A 200 -11.30 2.89 -14.75
N GLY A 201 -11.15 3.79 -15.72
CA GLY A 201 -11.75 3.65 -17.04
C GLY A 201 -11.28 2.42 -17.82
N ARG A 202 -10.05 1.94 -17.56
CA ARG A 202 -9.53 0.68 -18.13
C ARG A 202 -9.99 -0.55 -17.35
N LEU A 203 -9.98 -0.49 -16.02
CA LEU A 203 -10.30 -1.63 -15.17
C LEU A 203 -11.80 -1.95 -15.17
N LEU A 204 -12.67 -0.94 -15.05
CA LEU A 204 -14.12 -1.16 -14.88
C LEU A 204 -14.77 -1.98 -16.00
N PRO A 205 -14.53 -1.72 -17.30
CA PRO A 205 -15.14 -2.53 -18.37
C PRO A 205 -14.70 -3.99 -18.33
N ALA A 206 -13.42 -4.26 -18.03
CA ALA A 206 -12.89 -5.61 -17.94
C ALA A 206 -13.47 -6.37 -16.74
N VAL A 207 -13.58 -5.71 -15.59
CA VAL A 207 -14.22 -6.25 -14.39
C VAL A 207 -15.70 -6.55 -14.65
N LYS A 208 -16.43 -5.63 -15.29
CA LYS A 208 -17.84 -5.85 -15.66
C LYS A 208 -18.03 -7.07 -16.56
N ARG A 209 -17.16 -7.28 -17.55
CA ARG A 209 -17.23 -8.47 -18.43
C ARG A 209 -17.06 -9.79 -17.68
N LEU A 210 -16.29 -9.80 -16.59
CA LEU A 210 -16.09 -10.99 -15.75
C LEU A 210 -17.22 -11.20 -14.73
N ALA A 211 -17.89 -10.12 -14.33
CA ALA A 211 -19.00 -10.16 -13.40
C ALA A 211 -20.35 -10.47 -14.06
N MET A 212 -20.46 -10.38 -15.40
CA MET A 212 -21.64 -10.84 -16.12
C MET A 212 -21.60 -12.37 -16.22
N PRO A 213 -22.57 -13.11 -15.68
CA PRO A 213 -22.67 -14.55 -15.91
C PRO A 213 -22.80 -14.79 -17.41
N GLY A 214 -22.13 -15.80 -17.93
CA GLY A 214 -22.07 -16.10 -19.36
C GLY A 214 -23.47 -16.02 -19.99
N GLY A 215 -23.66 -15.05 -20.87
CA GLY A 215 -24.79 -15.04 -21.79
C GLY A 215 -24.60 -16.21 -22.74
N GLN A 216 -25.59 -17.11 -22.74
CA GLN A 216 -25.79 -18.10 -23.80
C GLN A 216 -25.84 -17.42 -25.17
#